data_AF-R7U3W8-F1
#
_entry.id   AF-R7U3W8-F1
#
_cell.length_a   1.000
_cell.length_b   1.000
_cell.length_c   1.000
_cell.angle_alpha   90.00
_cell.angle_beta   90.00
_cell.angle_gamma   90.00
#
_symmetry.space_group_name_H-M   'P 1'
#
loop_
_entity.id
_entity.type
_entity.pdbx_description
1 polymer ?
#
loop_
_entity_poly.entity_id
_entity_poly.type
_entity_poly.pdbx_seq_one_letter_code
_entity_poly.pdbx_strand_id
1 'polypeptide(L)'
;MLQQVWLLLAMLLALSSALQVQTSSGTLEGVHTSHTYGEVVEFLGVPFAAPPVGRLRFMPPQPHAAWSGVREAKQYGAACAQPSQWTGSPVFQPLKATMPTEFGEDCLFLNIHIPGGTINRTKRLPILVYIHGGNYFFGCSNIYRGSAFATKQNVIIITINYRLNYFGFLSTGDDRIPGNMGLLDQVQALQWIHDNIEEFGGDPDKVTLLGESAGAWCVSLQAISPRSKNLFKRAIVMSGLEYTRNLTTNRFLEKENSIQALLDTVHCSNASDVVKCLQGVDARQLLMSKYWQQAPVVDGEGGFLPMQPKELWESGNLNMDSLLGGTVRHDGEVVVRLLKEVVHLDFVNGISIEQVRKYVDDLLIWFDTSLDQRGFSENDVKLKNIIVDQYIGDPSDQLSNLLATIELFTDSVFVAETRNALDRIRDLGRQGYLYYHTHKGLLSPSGYPIEVGPFHAEGIHYLFGIYADEELAMYNASALETNAVASALMHSFATFADTGSPVFTNLSGAEHDWPAYNENDEYLEFESNLSPASIQRRLLPRAVSFWNSILPQLQQCGMQKENSAPVEVNVATDLHHTSVQIVLILCSVMTVVF
;
A
#
# COMPACT_ATOMS: atom_id res chain seq x y z
N MET A 1 -7.77 40.72 42.81
CA MET A 1 -7.49 41.04 41.40
C MET A 1 -6.12 40.52 40.95
N LEU A 2 -4.99 41.01 41.49
CA LEU A 2 -3.64 40.54 41.10
C LEU A 2 -3.45 39.02 41.20
N GLN A 3 -3.89 38.39 42.29
CA GLN A 3 -3.73 36.94 42.50
C GLN A 3 -4.53 36.10 41.48
N GLN A 4 -5.70 36.58 41.04
CA GLN A 4 -6.50 35.95 39.98
C GLN A 4 -5.86 36.14 38.60
N VAL A 5 -5.23 37.29 38.35
CA VAL A 5 -4.46 37.55 37.12
C VAL A 5 -3.24 36.62 37.04
N TRP A 6 -2.52 36.43 38.15
CA TRP A 6 -1.39 35.48 38.22
C TRP A 6 -1.83 34.02 38.03
N LEU A 7 -2.98 33.62 38.58
CA LEU A 7 -3.56 32.29 38.37
C LEU A 7 -3.98 32.07 36.91
N LEU A 8 -4.59 33.08 36.28
CA LEU A 8 -4.95 33.03 34.85
C LEU A 8 -3.71 32.97 33.95
N LEU A 9 -2.68 33.77 34.23
CA LEU A 9 -1.40 33.73 33.51
C LEU A 9 -0.68 32.39 33.70
N ALA A 10 -0.68 31.83 34.90
CA ALA A 10 -0.07 30.52 35.17
C ALA A 10 -0.84 29.39 34.46
N MET A 11 -2.18 29.44 34.41
CA MET A 11 -2.98 28.48 33.65
C MET A 11 -2.75 28.60 32.14
N LEU A 12 -2.70 29.83 31.60
CA LEU A 12 -2.42 30.08 30.18
C LEU A 12 -1.02 29.62 29.77
N LEU A 13 -0.01 29.87 30.61
CA LEU A 13 1.36 29.39 30.40
C LEU A 13 1.45 27.85 30.51
N ALA A 14 0.74 27.24 31.45
CA ALA A 14 0.67 25.79 31.58
C ALA A 14 -0.01 25.14 30.37
N LEU A 15 -1.12 25.71 29.89
CA LEU A 15 -1.82 25.26 28.67
C LEU A 15 -0.95 25.43 27.41
N SER A 16 -0.23 26.54 27.28
CA SER A 16 0.76 26.75 26.21
C SER A 16 1.89 25.71 26.26
N SER A 17 2.40 25.39 27.45
CA SER A 17 3.46 24.40 27.61
C SER A 17 3.00 22.95 27.37
N ALA A 18 1.71 22.66 27.57
CA ALA A 18 1.16 21.31 27.46
C ALA A 18 1.07 20.79 26.01
N LEU A 19 1.10 21.71 25.03
CA LEU A 19 1.11 21.39 23.59
C LEU A 19 2.50 21.51 22.97
N GLN A 20 3.52 21.78 23.78
CA GLN A 20 4.90 21.83 23.32
C GLN A 20 5.62 20.50 23.59
N VAL A 21 6.31 20.01 22.57
CA VAL A 21 7.08 18.77 22.62
C VAL A 21 8.49 19.04 22.17
N GLN A 22 9.47 18.70 23.02
CA GLN A 22 10.87 18.74 22.64
C GLN A 22 11.22 17.49 21.84
N THR A 23 11.68 17.69 20.61
CA THR A 23 12.21 16.61 19.76
C THR A 23 13.74 16.71 19.69
N SER A 24 14.36 15.69 19.08
CA SER A 24 15.77 15.68 18.68
C SER A 24 16.18 16.87 17.79
N SER A 25 15.23 17.43 17.01
CA SER A 25 15.49 18.54 16.09
C SER A 25 15.09 19.92 16.64
N GLY A 26 14.32 19.98 17.72
CA GLY A 26 13.87 21.24 18.32
C GLY A 26 12.47 21.12 18.96
N THR A 27 11.99 22.23 19.53
CA THR A 27 10.66 22.27 20.15
C THR A 27 9.58 22.47 19.09
N LEU A 28 8.54 21.65 19.12
CA LEU A 28 7.32 21.78 18.32
C LEU A 28 6.16 22.26 19.20
N GLU A 29 5.24 23.04 18.63
CA GLU A 29 3.96 23.39 19.25
C GLU A 29 2.80 22.89 18.39
N GLY A 30 2.03 21.96 18.94
CA GLY A 30 0.85 21.38 18.28
C GLY A 30 -0.42 22.21 18.47
N VAL A 31 -1.54 21.61 18.14
CA VAL A 31 -2.88 22.18 18.32
C VAL A 31 -3.80 21.17 19.01
N HIS A 32 -4.66 21.68 19.87
CA HIS A 32 -5.73 20.90 20.48
C HIS A 32 -7.02 21.05 19.66
N THR A 33 -7.63 19.94 19.29
CA THR A 33 -8.84 19.89 18.45
C THR A 33 -9.87 18.94 19.05
N SER A 34 -11.13 19.38 19.11
CA SER A 34 -12.25 18.55 19.50
C SER A 34 -12.85 17.87 18.28
N HIS A 35 -13.03 16.55 18.35
CA HIS A 35 -13.68 15.74 17.31
C HIS A 35 -14.86 14.97 17.91
N THR A 36 -15.68 14.33 17.07
CA THR A 36 -16.92 13.64 17.48
C THR A 36 -16.73 12.65 18.64
N TYR A 37 -15.60 11.93 18.68
CA TYR A 37 -15.34 10.87 19.69
C TYR A 37 -14.38 11.28 20.80
N GLY A 38 -13.97 12.55 20.83
CA GLY A 38 -13.11 13.07 21.89
C GLY A 38 -12.13 14.13 21.41
N GLU A 39 -11.29 14.52 22.35
CA GLU A 39 -10.23 15.49 22.13
C GLU A 39 -9.01 14.82 21.50
N VAL A 40 -8.29 15.58 20.66
CA VAL A 40 -7.04 15.16 20.01
C VAL A 40 -6.01 16.28 20.11
N VAL A 41 -4.77 15.89 20.38
CA VAL A 41 -3.60 16.77 20.17
C VAL A 41 -2.97 16.41 18.83
N GLU A 42 -2.87 17.39 17.95
CA GLU A 42 -2.35 17.24 16.59
C GLU A 42 -1.03 18.00 16.42
N PHE A 43 -0.06 17.34 15.78
CA PHE A 43 1.14 17.98 15.26
C PHE A 43 1.15 17.77 13.74
N LEU A 44 0.88 18.83 12.98
CA LEU A 44 0.72 18.77 11.53
C LEU A 44 1.93 19.44 10.87
N GLY A 45 2.38 18.88 9.73
CA GLY A 45 3.49 19.45 8.97
C GLY A 45 4.85 19.39 9.68
N VAL A 46 5.10 18.34 10.46
CA VAL A 46 6.35 18.15 11.18
C VAL A 46 7.43 17.68 10.20
N PRO A 47 8.54 18.43 10.02
CA PRO A 47 9.60 18.00 9.11
C PRO A 47 10.41 16.85 9.71
N PHE A 48 10.50 15.73 9.00
CA PHE A 48 11.32 14.60 9.43
C PHE A 48 12.68 14.53 8.70
N ALA A 49 12.84 15.29 7.61
CA ALA A 49 14.05 15.35 6.81
C ALA A 49 14.30 16.77 6.28
N ALA A 50 15.53 17.04 5.85
CA ALA A 50 15.87 18.25 5.13
C ALA A 50 15.10 18.32 3.79
N PRO A 51 14.68 19.50 3.33
CA PRO A 51 14.00 19.67 2.04
C PRO A 51 14.84 19.08 0.88
N PRO A 52 14.32 18.13 0.08
CA PRO A 52 15.07 17.46 -0.98
C PRO A 52 15.16 18.30 -2.25
N VAL A 53 15.51 19.58 -2.10
CA VAL A 53 15.56 20.59 -3.18
C VAL A 53 16.97 20.82 -3.70
N GLY A 54 17.08 21.31 -4.94
CA GLY A 54 18.36 21.64 -5.56
C GLY A 54 19.32 20.45 -5.58
N ARG A 55 20.46 20.56 -4.89
CA ARG A 55 21.48 19.49 -4.84
C ARG A 55 21.04 18.23 -4.10
N LEU A 56 19.97 18.30 -3.30
CA LEU A 56 19.40 17.14 -2.61
C LEU A 56 18.33 16.42 -3.44
N ARG A 57 17.94 16.99 -4.60
CA ARG A 57 17.04 16.30 -5.52
C ARG A 57 17.73 15.03 -6.04
N PHE A 58 16.99 13.93 -6.01
CA PHE A 58 17.44 12.57 -6.34
C PHE A 58 18.51 11.99 -5.40
N MET A 59 18.77 12.62 -4.26
CA MET A 59 19.71 12.12 -3.24
C MET A 59 18.96 11.52 -2.05
N PRO A 60 19.59 10.60 -1.29
CA PRO A 60 19.01 10.08 -0.06
C PRO A 60 18.63 11.22 0.90
N PRO A 61 17.48 11.10 1.59
CA PRO A 61 17.04 12.12 2.54
C PRO A 61 18.11 12.31 3.62
N GLN A 62 18.27 13.55 4.05
CA GLN A 62 19.16 13.90 5.16
C GLN A 62 18.29 14.28 6.36
N PRO A 63 18.75 14.03 7.60
CA PRO A 63 18.07 14.53 8.79
C PRO A 63 17.83 16.04 8.71
N HIS A 64 16.67 16.49 9.19
CA HIS A 64 16.40 17.93 9.25
C HIS A 64 17.39 18.60 10.22
N ALA A 65 17.89 19.79 9.86
CA ALA A 65 18.78 20.55 10.74
C ALA A 65 18.03 20.98 12.01
N ALA A 66 18.71 20.92 13.16
CA ALA A 66 18.10 21.39 14.39
C ALA A 66 17.77 22.89 14.32
N TRP A 67 16.65 23.30 14.92
CA TRP A 67 16.24 24.70 15.02
C TRP A 67 16.21 25.18 16.47
N SER A 68 16.41 26.49 16.67
CA SER A 68 16.25 27.15 17.96
C SER A 68 14.83 27.67 18.14
N GLY A 69 14.32 27.64 19.38
CA GLY A 69 12.99 28.13 19.71
C GLY A 69 11.89 27.13 19.39
N VAL A 70 10.65 27.64 19.31
CA VAL A 70 9.44 26.83 19.12
C VAL A 70 8.99 26.96 17.66
N ARG A 71 8.75 25.83 17.00
CA ARG A 71 8.17 25.76 15.66
C ARG A 71 6.70 25.34 15.76
N GLU A 72 5.82 26.10 15.13
CA GLU A 72 4.40 25.73 15.05
C GLU A 72 4.21 24.53 14.12
N ALA A 73 3.49 23.52 14.59
CA ALA A 73 3.09 22.32 13.85
C ALA A 73 1.56 22.21 13.88
N LYS A 74 0.89 23.26 13.36
CA LYS A 74 -0.57 23.43 13.44
C LYS A 74 -1.27 23.36 12.09
N GLN A 75 -0.50 23.20 11.01
CA GLN A 75 -0.99 23.16 9.63
C GLN A 75 -0.25 22.07 8.87
N TYR A 76 -0.96 21.39 7.96
CA TYR A 76 -0.33 20.39 7.11
C TYR A 76 0.78 21.00 6.24
N GLY A 77 1.85 20.24 6.05
CA GLY A 77 2.89 20.58 5.08
C GLY A 77 2.41 20.40 3.63
N ALA A 78 3.22 20.86 2.68
CA ALA A 78 2.95 20.68 1.27
C ALA A 78 2.95 19.19 0.87
N ALA A 79 2.08 18.83 -0.07
CA ALA A 79 2.15 17.53 -0.74
C ALA A 79 3.38 17.48 -1.67
N CYS A 80 3.93 16.29 -1.90
CA CYS A 80 5.05 16.14 -2.82
C CYS A 80 4.67 16.49 -4.26
N ALA A 81 5.64 16.98 -5.03
CA ALA A 81 5.47 17.35 -6.43
C ALA A 81 4.90 16.17 -7.25
N GLN A 82 3.70 16.37 -7.78
CA GLN A 82 2.91 15.35 -8.50
C GLN A 82 1.85 16.02 -9.38
N PRO A 83 1.26 15.30 -10.36
CA PRO A 83 0.16 15.86 -11.15
C PRO A 83 -1.13 15.95 -10.33
N SER A 84 -1.50 17.18 -9.97
CA SER A 84 -2.56 17.46 -8.99
C SER A 84 -3.94 16.96 -9.40
N GLN A 85 -4.19 16.64 -10.66
CA GLN A 85 -5.48 16.13 -11.13
C GLN A 85 -5.85 14.77 -10.55
N TRP A 86 -4.87 13.91 -10.27
CA TRP A 86 -5.12 12.57 -9.71
C TRP A 86 -5.47 12.67 -8.23
N THR A 87 -4.68 13.43 -7.49
CA THR A 87 -4.88 13.74 -6.06
C THR A 87 -6.09 14.61 -5.81
N GLY A 88 -6.63 15.28 -6.83
CA GLY A 88 -7.87 16.06 -6.77
C GLY A 88 -9.14 15.26 -7.10
N SER A 89 -9.00 14.02 -7.61
CA SER A 89 -10.14 13.21 -8.05
C SER A 89 -10.89 12.63 -6.84
N PRO A 90 -12.22 12.82 -6.72
CA PRO A 90 -13.03 12.23 -5.66
C PRO A 90 -13.01 10.70 -5.61
N VAL A 91 -12.55 10.04 -6.69
CA VAL A 91 -12.48 8.59 -6.80
C VAL A 91 -11.33 7.98 -5.99
N PHE A 92 -10.22 8.70 -5.85
CA PHE A 92 -9.00 8.16 -5.23
C PHE A 92 -8.82 8.62 -3.79
N GLN A 93 -9.87 9.15 -3.16
CA GLN A 93 -9.76 9.82 -1.88
C GLN A 93 -10.90 9.43 -0.95
N PRO A 94 -10.63 9.32 0.37
CA PRO A 94 -11.68 9.27 1.36
C PRO A 94 -12.59 10.49 1.21
N LEU A 95 -13.90 10.27 1.33
CA LEU A 95 -14.82 11.39 1.52
C LEU A 95 -14.39 12.18 2.76
N LYS A 96 -14.45 13.52 2.67
CA LYS A 96 -13.91 14.49 3.63
C LYS A 96 -12.37 14.52 3.75
N ALA A 97 -11.67 14.05 2.72
CA ALA A 97 -10.23 14.28 2.58
C ALA A 97 -9.87 15.75 2.84
N THR A 98 -8.78 15.98 3.56
CA THR A 98 -8.20 17.33 3.65
C THR A 98 -7.30 17.54 2.45
N MET A 99 -7.81 18.27 1.46
CA MET A 99 -7.08 18.53 0.21
C MET A 99 -5.81 19.33 0.48
N PRO A 100 -4.66 18.94 -0.11
CA PRO A 100 -3.46 19.75 -0.02
C PRO A 100 -3.66 21.08 -0.76
N THR A 101 -3.27 22.19 -0.12
CA THR A 101 -3.29 23.53 -0.72
C THR A 101 -2.00 23.83 -1.50
N GLU A 102 -0.93 23.11 -1.20
CA GLU A 102 0.40 23.32 -1.77
C GLU A 102 1.01 21.99 -2.25
N PHE A 103 1.72 22.06 -3.36
CA PHE A 103 2.47 20.96 -3.96
C PHE A 103 3.90 21.43 -4.25
N GLY A 104 4.90 20.69 -3.80
CA GLY A 104 6.30 21.09 -3.95
C GLY A 104 7.29 19.99 -3.65
N GLU A 105 8.57 20.28 -3.86
CA GLU A 105 9.66 19.36 -3.53
C GLU A 105 10.03 19.38 -2.04
N ASP A 106 9.85 20.52 -1.37
CA ASP A 106 9.88 20.59 0.09
C ASP A 106 8.57 20.00 0.64
N CYS A 107 8.55 18.68 0.82
CA CYS A 107 7.34 17.92 1.15
C CYS A 107 7.54 16.82 2.20
N LEU A 108 8.74 16.67 2.76
CA LEU A 108 9.10 15.59 3.70
C LEU A 108 8.60 15.88 5.12
N PHE A 109 7.27 15.84 5.23
CA PHE A 109 6.53 16.10 6.45
C PHE A 109 5.75 14.86 6.92
N LEU A 110 5.54 14.78 8.23
CA LEU A 110 4.61 13.86 8.86
C LEU A 110 3.60 14.59 9.74
N ASN A 111 2.50 13.92 10.04
CA ASN A 111 1.44 14.43 10.91
C ASN A 111 1.16 13.41 12.01
N ILE A 112 0.96 13.87 13.24
CA ILE A 112 0.77 13.04 14.44
C ILE A 112 -0.59 13.38 15.05
N HIS A 113 -1.44 12.38 15.23
CA HIS A 113 -2.74 12.49 15.89
C HIS A 113 -2.72 11.67 17.18
N ILE A 114 -2.79 12.37 18.32
CA ILE A 114 -2.66 11.78 19.66
C ILE A 114 -4.03 11.85 20.35
N PRO A 115 -4.60 10.72 20.80
CA PRO A 115 -5.90 10.73 21.43
C PRO A 115 -5.86 11.34 22.84
N GLY A 116 -6.94 12.05 23.19
CA GLY A 116 -7.08 12.78 24.44
C GLY A 116 -6.68 14.25 24.32
N GLY A 117 -7.05 15.06 25.32
CA GLY A 117 -6.78 16.50 25.33
C GLY A 117 -5.37 16.89 25.80
N THR A 118 -4.54 15.91 26.18
CA THR A 118 -3.16 16.13 26.66
C THR A 118 -2.27 14.94 26.31
N ILE A 119 -0.96 15.18 26.18
CA ILE A 119 0.03 14.14 25.89
C ILE A 119 0.35 13.38 27.18
N ASN A 120 -0.06 12.11 27.25
CA ASN A 120 0.23 11.23 28.38
C ASN A 120 1.44 10.33 28.11
N ARG A 121 2.62 10.76 28.57
CA ARG A 121 3.89 10.02 28.41
C ARG A 121 3.97 8.72 29.24
N THR A 122 3.08 8.49 30.21
CA THR A 122 3.13 7.28 31.05
C THR A 122 2.31 6.13 30.48
N LYS A 123 1.35 6.39 29.58
CA LYS A 123 0.50 5.34 28.99
C LYS A 123 1.18 4.52 27.89
N ARG A 124 2.14 5.11 27.16
CA ARG A 124 2.93 4.47 26.09
C ARG A 124 2.01 3.73 25.10
N LEU A 125 1.35 4.51 24.24
CA LEU A 125 0.32 4.02 23.32
C LEU A 125 0.91 3.29 22.10
N PRO A 126 0.22 2.29 21.54
CA PRO A 126 0.58 1.72 20.25
C PRO A 126 0.46 2.77 19.13
N ILE A 127 1.28 2.63 18.09
CA ILE A 127 1.40 3.59 16.99
C ILE A 127 1.09 2.89 15.67
N LEU A 128 0.20 3.48 14.88
CA LEU A 128 -0.02 3.11 13.48
C LEU A 128 0.59 4.21 12.59
N VAL A 129 1.60 3.83 11.81
CA VAL A 129 2.24 4.70 10.82
C VAL A 129 1.67 4.38 9.44
N TYR A 130 0.85 5.28 8.93
CA TYR A 130 0.18 5.14 7.65
C TYR A 130 1.04 5.65 6.48
N ILE A 131 1.31 4.77 5.53
CA ILE A 131 1.98 5.05 4.26
C ILE A 131 0.93 5.05 3.15
N HIS A 132 0.73 6.20 2.51
CA HIS A 132 -0.32 6.35 1.49
C HIS A 132 0.01 5.63 0.18
N GLY A 133 -1.04 5.17 -0.51
CA GLY A 133 -0.98 4.63 -1.87
C GLY A 133 -0.91 5.71 -2.96
N GLY A 134 -1.33 5.33 -4.18
CA GLY A 134 -1.29 6.20 -5.36
C GLY A 134 -0.22 5.82 -6.40
N ASN A 135 0.08 4.52 -6.49
CA ASN A 135 0.95 3.93 -7.52
C ASN A 135 2.33 4.59 -7.64
N TYR A 136 2.92 5.00 -6.50
CA TYR A 136 4.18 5.76 -6.40
C TYR A 136 4.19 7.12 -7.10
N PHE A 137 3.07 7.55 -7.66
CA PHE A 137 2.98 8.66 -8.61
C PHE A 137 2.20 9.85 -8.05
N PHE A 138 1.18 9.58 -7.24
CA PHE A 138 0.36 10.57 -6.58
C PHE A 138 0.00 10.14 -5.15
N GLY A 139 -0.69 11.01 -4.41
CA GLY A 139 -1.07 10.83 -3.01
C GLY A 139 -0.36 11.82 -2.07
N CYS A 140 -0.92 11.98 -0.87
CA CYS A 140 -0.29 12.72 0.22
C CYS A 140 -0.90 12.35 1.57
N SER A 141 -0.16 12.59 2.65
CA SER A 141 -0.59 12.34 4.04
C SER A 141 -1.78 13.18 4.48
N ASN A 142 -1.93 14.40 3.94
CA ASN A 142 -2.95 15.38 4.32
C ASN A 142 -4.38 14.82 4.18
N ILE A 143 -4.58 13.96 3.19
CA ILE A 143 -5.88 13.37 2.85
C ILE A 143 -6.44 12.49 3.98
N TYR A 144 -5.58 11.91 4.82
CA TYR A 144 -5.94 10.88 5.79
C TYR A 144 -6.06 11.50 7.19
N ARG A 145 -7.28 11.83 7.61
CA ARG A 145 -7.57 12.44 8.90
C ARG A 145 -7.52 11.38 10.01
N GLY A 146 -6.38 11.28 10.71
CA GLY A 146 -6.17 10.25 11.73
C GLY A 146 -6.96 10.41 13.03
N SER A 147 -7.59 11.57 13.25
CA SER A 147 -8.14 11.98 14.56
C SER A 147 -9.31 11.11 15.05
N ALA A 148 -10.21 10.71 14.14
CA ALA A 148 -11.31 9.81 14.49
C ALA A 148 -10.81 8.41 14.84
N PHE A 149 -9.81 7.89 14.12
CA PHE A 149 -9.22 6.60 14.42
C PHE A 149 -8.44 6.62 15.74
N ALA A 150 -7.60 7.64 15.92
CA ALA A 150 -6.87 7.84 17.16
C ALA A 150 -7.80 7.83 18.37
N THR A 151 -8.90 8.59 18.33
CA THR A 151 -9.85 8.71 19.46
C THR A 151 -10.67 7.45 19.71
N LYS A 152 -11.22 6.83 18.65
CA LYS A 152 -12.04 5.62 18.79
C LYS A 152 -11.27 4.45 19.40
N GLN A 153 -10.01 4.29 19.01
CA GLN A 153 -9.22 3.09 19.38
C GLN A 153 -8.11 3.38 20.38
N ASN A 154 -7.98 4.63 20.83
CA ASN A 154 -6.95 5.05 21.79
C ASN A 154 -5.53 4.65 21.33
N VAL A 155 -5.21 4.95 20.07
CA VAL A 155 -3.92 4.69 19.42
C VAL A 155 -3.35 5.98 18.84
N ILE A 156 -2.02 6.08 18.69
CA ILE A 156 -1.41 7.20 17.95
C ILE A 156 -1.46 6.87 16.46
N ILE A 157 -1.96 7.80 15.65
CA ILE A 157 -1.92 7.70 14.20
C ILE A 157 -0.88 8.69 13.65
N ILE A 158 0.02 8.20 12.80
CA ILE A 158 0.97 9.03 12.08
C ILE A 158 0.76 8.85 10.59
N THR A 159 0.69 9.96 9.84
CA THR A 159 0.63 9.92 8.37
C THR A 159 1.89 10.59 7.81
N ILE A 160 2.53 9.97 6.81
CA ILE A 160 3.80 10.46 6.26
C ILE A 160 3.68 10.79 4.77
N ASN A 161 4.37 11.85 4.34
CA ASN A 161 4.68 12.07 2.93
C ASN A 161 6.00 11.37 2.57
N TYR A 162 6.15 11.00 1.30
CA TYR A 162 7.40 10.55 0.71
C TYR A 162 7.47 11.04 -0.75
N ARG A 163 8.69 11.20 -1.31
CA ARG A 163 8.83 11.65 -2.70
C ARG A 163 8.21 10.64 -3.67
N LEU A 164 7.58 11.17 -4.72
CA LEU A 164 6.82 10.41 -5.71
C LEU A 164 7.44 10.57 -7.11
N ASN A 165 7.06 9.67 -8.01
CA ASN A 165 7.41 9.67 -9.43
C ASN A 165 8.93 9.88 -9.62
N TYR A 166 9.36 10.72 -10.57
CA TYR A 166 10.76 11.06 -10.81
C TYR A 166 11.52 11.48 -9.55
N PHE A 167 10.89 12.25 -8.65
CA PHE A 167 11.57 12.75 -7.46
C PHE A 167 11.88 11.64 -6.46
N GLY A 168 11.05 10.60 -6.41
CA GLY A 168 11.16 9.49 -5.48
C GLY A 168 11.82 8.22 -6.06
N PHE A 169 11.70 7.99 -7.35
CA PHE A 169 11.96 6.66 -7.92
C PHE A 169 12.74 6.68 -9.25
N LEU A 170 13.18 7.85 -9.72
CA LEU A 170 14.08 7.89 -10.88
C LEU A 170 15.35 7.09 -10.59
N SER A 171 15.73 6.21 -11.52
CA SER A 171 17.00 5.49 -11.50
C SER A 171 17.71 5.63 -12.85
N THR A 172 19.04 5.77 -12.83
CA THR A 172 19.89 5.73 -14.03
C THR A 172 20.37 4.32 -14.36
N GLY A 173 20.03 3.32 -13.54
CA GLY A 173 20.55 1.96 -13.67
C GLY A 173 22.03 1.83 -13.27
N ASP A 174 22.58 2.84 -12.62
CA ASP A 174 23.93 2.89 -12.07
C ASP A 174 23.98 3.80 -10.83
N ASP A 175 25.18 3.97 -10.26
CA ASP A 175 25.38 4.66 -8.99
C ASP A 175 25.12 6.18 -9.03
N ARG A 176 24.85 6.77 -10.20
CA ARG A 176 24.63 8.23 -10.31
C ARG A 176 23.30 8.65 -9.70
N ILE A 177 22.24 7.90 -10.02
CA ILE A 177 20.92 8.00 -9.38
C ILE A 177 20.44 6.56 -9.17
N PRO A 178 20.67 5.97 -8.00
CA PRO A 178 20.38 4.55 -7.78
C PRO A 178 18.87 4.22 -7.78
N GLY A 179 18.02 5.18 -7.39
CA GLY A 179 16.57 4.98 -7.25
C GLY A 179 16.11 4.92 -5.79
N ASN A 180 14.84 4.60 -5.57
CA ASN A 180 14.24 4.34 -4.25
C ASN A 180 14.31 5.49 -3.21
N MET A 181 14.50 6.73 -3.65
CA MET A 181 14.50 7.90 -2.76
C MET A 181 13.21 8.03 -1.94
N GLY A 182 12.05 7.71 -2.52
CA GLY A 182 10.77 7.69 -1.80
C GLY A 182 10.72 6.62 -0.71
N LEU A 183 11.35 5.46 -0.90
CA LEU A 183 11.44 4.41 0.13
C LEU A 183 12.45 4.79 1.23
N LEU A 184 13.54 5.46 0.86
CA LEU A 184 14.49 6.02 1.82
C LEU A 184 13.89 7.18 2.62
N ASP A 185 12.98 7.98 2.05
CA ASP A 185 12.22 8.99 2.78
C ASP A 185 11.38 8.36 3.88
N GLN A 186 10.73 7.24 3.58
CA GLN A 186 9.98 6.47 4.58
C GLN A 186 10.92 5.94 5.68
N VAL A 187 12.10 5.41 5.33
CA VAL A 187 13.11 5.00 6.33
C VAL A 187 13.50 6.17 7.23
N GLN A 188 13.73 7.37 6.67
CA GLN A 188 14.07 8.56 7.45
C GLN A 188 12.90 9.01 8.34
N ALA A 189 11.66 8.89 7.89
CA ALA A 189 10.48 9.15 8.71
C ALA A 189 10.37 8.14 9.86
N LEU A 190 10.59 6.85 9.60
CA LEU A 190 10.58 5.80 10.63
C LEU A 190 11.71 5.99 11.65
N GLN A 191 12.90 6.40 11.22
CA GLN A 191 13.99 6.76 12.12
C GLN A 191 13.61 7.95 13.00
N TRP A 192 13.00 8.99 12.41
CA TRP A 192 12.52 10.14 13.18
C TRP A 192 11.46 9.72 14.20
N ILE A 193 10.52 8.84 13.82
CA ILE A 193 9.49 8.33 14.74
C ILE A 193 10.15 7.55 15.89
N HIS A 194 11.04 6.61 15.57
CA HIS A 194 11.80 5.85 16.58
C HIS A 194 12.48 6.78 17.61
N ASP A 195 13.11 7.86 17.14
CA ASP A 195 13.91 8.75 18.00
C ASP A 195 13.06 9.74 18.83
N ASN A 196 11.78 9.93 18.50
CA ASN A 196 10.99 11.01 19.09
C ASN A 196 9.63 10.56 19.66
N ILE A 197 9.10 9.38 19.32
CA ILE A 197 7.69 9.05 19.57
C ILE A 197 7.33 8.92 21.06
N GLU A 198 8.31 8.59 21.91
CA GLU A 198 8.14 8.58 23.36
C GLU A 198 7.68 9.93 23.92
N GLU A 199 8.17 11.02 23.33
CA GLU A 199 7.85 12.39 23.75
C GLU A 199 6.41 12.80 23.40
N PHE A 200 5.80 12.07 22.47
CA PHE A 200 4.39 12.18 22.11
C PHE A 200 3.53 11.12 22.83
N GLY A 201 4.11 10.35 23.76
CA GLY A 201 3.42 9.34 24.55
C GLY A 201 3.18 8.01 23.85
N GLY A 202 3.86 7.75 22.73
CA GLY A 202 3.85 6.46 22.06
C GLY A 202 4.89 5.48 22.60
N ASP A 203 4.71 4.21 22.28
CA ASP A 203 5.63 3.13 22.61
C ASP A 203 6.46 2.71 21.38
N PRO A 204 7.78 2.99 21.33
CA PRO A 204 8.62 2.65 20.18
C PRO A 204 8.66 1.13 19.91
N ASP A 205 8.35 0.29 20.89
CA ASP A 205 8.28 -1.17 20.72
C ASP A 205 6.94 -1.64 20.10
N LYS A 206 5.97 -0.74 19.90
CA LYS A 206 4.64 -1.00 19.34
C LYS A 206 4.34 -0.16 18.10
N VAL A 207 5.36 0.10 17.29
CA VAL A 207 5.21 0.76 15.98
C VAL A 207 4.74 -0.26 14.94
N THR A 208 3.59 0.00 14.35
CA THR A 208 2.98 -0.82 13.29
C THR A 208 2.88 0.00 12.02
N LEU A 209 3.43 -0.52 10.91
CA LEU A 209 3.23 0.09 9.61
C LEU A 209 1.89 -0.34 9.05
N LEU A 210 1.15 0.59 8.47
CA LEU A 210 -0.13 0.38 7.81
C LEU A 210 -0.08 1.02 6.43
N GLY A 211 -0.48 0.29 5.40
CA GLY A 211 -0.49 0.82 4.04
C GLY A 211 -1.62 0.23 3.22
N GLU A 212 -2.01 0.97 2.19
CA GLU A 212 -3.00 0.55 1.20
C GLU A 212 -2.46 0.73 -0.22
N SER A 213 -2.77 -0.20 -1.13
CA SER A 213 -2.29 -0.16 -2.52
C SER A 213 -0.76 -0.09 -2.60
N ALA A 214 -0.20 0.85 -3.34
CA ALA A 214 1.24 1.11 -3.36
C ALA A 214 1.84 1.45 -1.99
N GLY A 215 1.04 1.96 -1.04
CA GLY A 215 1.44 2.14 0.34
C GLY A 215 1.61 0.80 1.05
N ALA A 216 0.75 -0.18 0.77
CA ALA A 216 0.90 -1.55 1.24
C ALA A 216 2.14 -2.23 0.60
N TRP A 217 2.42 -1.97 -0.69
CA TRP A 217 3.67 -2.40 -1.32
C TRP A 217 4.87 -1.80 -0.59
N CYS A 218 4.84 -0.50 -0.30
CA CYS A 218 5.88 0.14 0.52
C CYS A 218 6.06 -0.57 1.86
N VAL A 219 4.97 -0.83 2.60
CA VAL A 219 5.03 -1.54 3.88
C VAL A 219 5.69 -2.92 3.73
N SER A 220 5.31 -3.70 2.72
CA SER A 220 5.93 -5.00 2.46
C SER A 220 7.41 -4.91 2.09
N LEU A 221 7.81 -3.85 1.37
CA LEU A 221 9.22 -3.59 1.04
C LEU A 221 10.03 -3.13 2.27
N GLN A 222 9.45 -2.31 3.15
CA GLN A 222 10.05 -1.95 4.44
C GLN A 222 10.24 -3.19 5.33
N ALA A 223 9.35 -4.19 5.24
CA ALA A 223 9.45 -5.43 5.99
C ALA A 223 10.64 -6.32 5.60
N ILE A 224 11.17 -6.16 4.39
CA ILE A 224 12.25 -7.00 3.85
C ILE A 224 13.56 -6.23 3.62
N SER A 225 13.53 -4.89 3.63
CA SER A 225 14.71 -4.06 3.41
C SER A 225 15.66 -4.06 4.61
N PRO A 226 16.98 -4.30 4.45
CA PRO A 226 17.94 -4.13 5.54
C PRO A 226 17.99 -2.71 6.13
N ARG A 227 17.52 -1.69 5.39
CA ARG A 227 17.54 -0.28 5.79
C ARG A 227 16.52 0.05 6.88
N SER A 228 15.50 -0.80 7.06
CA SER A 228 14.37 -0.54 7.97
C SER A 228 14.45 -1.34 9.26
N LYS A 229 15.58 -2.01 9.49
CA LYS A 229 15.80 -2.90 10.61
C LYS A 229 15.62 -2.18 11.95
N ASN A 230 14.83 -2.79 12.83
CA ASN A 230 14.52 -2.29 14.18
C ASN A 230 13.76 -0.96 14.24
N LEU A 231 13.16 -0.49 13.14
CA LEU A 231 12.39 0.76 13.13
C LEU A 231 10.89 0.58 13.38
N PHE A 232 10.40 -0.66 13.30
CA PHE A 232 9.01 -1.01 13.56
C PHE A 232 8.90 -2.48 13.97
N LYS A 233 7.72 -2.86 14.43
CA LYS A 233 7.43 -4.18 14.99
C LYS A 233 6.51 -5.02 14.12
N ARG A 234 5.49 -4.42 13.51
CA ARG A 234 4.40 -5.12 12.81
C ARG A 234 4.02 -4.44 11.50
N ALA A 235 3.36 -5.19 10.61
CA ALA A 235 2.88 -4.68 9.34
C ALA A 235 1.42 -5.04 9.09
N ILE A 236 0.65 -4.08 8.59
CA ILE A 236 -0.68 -4.24 8.04
C ILE A 236 -0.65 -3.82 6.57
N VAL A 237 -1.02 -4.74 5.68
CA VAL A 237 -1.02 -4.54 4.23
C VAL A 237 -2.42 -4.72 3.66
N MET A 238 -3.01 -3.62 3.20
CA MET A 238 -4.35 -3.59 2.62
C MET A 238 -4.23 -3.55 1.08
N SER A 239 -4.72 -4.59 0.40
CA SER A 239 -4.83 -4.59 -1.06
C SER A 239 -3.53 -4.20 -1.77
N GLY A 240 -2.40 -4.81 -1.41
CA GLY A 240 -1.13 -4.51 -2.06
C GLY A 240 0.09 -5.13 -1.38
N LEU A 241 0.35 -6.41 -1.64
CA LEU A 241 1.55 -7.07 -1.13
C LEU A 241 2.55 -7.29 -2.26
N GLU A 242 3.83 -6.97 -2.02
CA GLU A 242 4.93 -7.21 -2.95
C GLU A 242 5.73 -8.45 -2.52
N TYR A 243 5.50 -9.60 -3.16
CA TYR A 243 6.20 -10.86 -2.84
C TYR A 243 6.99 -11.42 -4.04
N THR A 244 6.33 -11.79 -5.14
CA THR A 244 6.97 -12.45 -6.29
C THR A 244 7.41 -11.50 -7.40
N ARG A 245 6.95 -10.24 -7.40
CA ARG A 245 7.19 -9.32 -8.51
C ARG A 245 8.69 -9.01 -8.67
N ASN A 246 9.15 -9.11 -9.91
CA ASN A 246 10.53 -8.83 -10.28
C ASN A 246 10.69 -7.32 -10.51
N LEU A 247 11.46 -6.66 -9.64
CA LEU A 247 11.65 -5.20 -9.65
C LEU A 247 12.83 -4.74 -10.51
N THR A 248 13.70 -5.65 -10.99
CA THR A 248 14.76 -5.30 -11.96
C THR A 248 14.21 -5.08 -13.36
N THR A 249 13.11 -5.74 -13.65
CA THR A 249 12.35 -5.65 -14.88
C THR A 249 11.28 -4.60 -14.64
N ASN A 250 11.69 -3.34 -14.68
CA ASN A 250 10.76 -2.23 -14.52
C ASN A 250 9.93 -2.15 -15.82
N ARG A 251 8.59 -2.17 -15.72
CA ARG A 251 7.63 -2.10 -16.84
C ARG A 251 7.91 -0.93 -17.80
N PHE A 252 8.71 0.03 -17.37
CA PHE A 252 8.88 1.32 -18.00
C PHE A 252 10.30 1.58 -18.53
N LEU A 253 11.20 0.59 -18.56
CA LEU A 253 12.59 0.83 -18.97
C LEU A 253 12.93 0.57 -20.44
N GLU A 254 12.01 0.25 -21.35
CA GLU A 254 12.37 0.25 -22.79
C GLU A 254 11.46 0.98 -23.79
N LYS A 255 12.19 1.50 -24.79
CA LYS A 255 11.93 2.40 -25.92
C LYS A 255 11.37 3.79 -25.67
N GLU A 256 10.22 3.96 -25.04
CA GLU A 256 9.63 5.30 -24.89
C GLU A 256 9.90 5.91 -23.51
N ASN A 257 9.92 5.13 -22.41
CA ASN A 257 10.16 5.64 -21.05
C ASN A 257 11.61 5.47 -20.55
N SER A 258 12.56 5.24 -21.44
CA SER A 258 13.97 5.13 -21.03
C SER A 258 14.44 6.42 -20.37
N ILE A 259 15.34 6.32 -19.39
CA ILE A 259 16.06 7.47 -18.83
C ILE A 259 16.56 8.40 -19.94
N GLN A 260 16.96 7.85 -21.10
CA GLN A 260 17.39 8.60 -22.27
C GLN A 260 16.30 9.51 -22.84
N ALA A 261 15.05 9.02 -22.94
CA ALA A 261 13.93 9.80 -23.43
C ALA A 261 13.59 10.99 -22.51
N LEU A 262 13.62 10.76 -21.19
CA LEU A 262 13.54 11.84 -20.20
C LEU A 262 14.67 12.85 -20.42
N LEU A 263 15.92 12.38 -20.50
CA LEU A 263 17.09 13.22 -20.72
C LEU A 263 16.97 14.05 -22.00
N ASP A 264 16.44 13.49 -23.09
CA ASP A 264 16.24 14.19 -24.36
C ASP A 264 15.18 15.30 -24.20
N THR A 265 14.08 15.00 -23.52
CA THR A 265 12.96 15.92 -23.28
C THR A 265 13.35 17.11 -22.41
N VAL A 266 14.24 16.90 -21.44
CA VAL A 266 14.74 17.96 -20.55
C VAL A 266 16.11 18.49 -20.96
N HIS A 267 16.59 18.09 -22.13
CA HIS A 267 17.85 18.54 -22.74
C HIS A 267 19.11 18.24 -21.89
N CYS A 268 19.11 17.14 -21.15
CA CYS A 268 20.23 16.67 -20.33
C CYS A 268 21.06 15.54 -20.96
N SER A 269 20.70 15.02 -22.13
CA SER A 269 21.38 13.86 -22.77
C SER A 269 22.85 14.06 -23.06
N ASN A 270 23.25 15.29 -23.40
CA ASN A 270 24.64 15.64 -23.71
C ASN A 270 25.34 16.34 -22.54
N ALA A 271 24.72 16.35 -21.35
CA ALA A 271 25.32 16.98 -20.18
C ALA A 271 26.56 16.21 -19.73
N SER A 272 27.66 16.93 -19.48
CA SER A 272 28.87 16.35 -18.85
C SER A 272 28.60 15.79 -17.45
N ASP A 273 27.60 16.35 -16.77
CA ASP A 273 27.07 15.88 -15.48
C ASP A 273 25.54 15.83 -15.58
N VAL A 274 25.03 14.63 -15.84
CA VAL A 274 23.60 14.36 -16.02
C VAL A 274 22.82 14.66 -14.74
N VAL A 275 23.37 14.31 -13.57
CA VAL A 275 22.70 14.54 -12.28
C VAL A 275 22.53 16.03 -12.05
N LYS A 276 23.60 16.81 -12.19
CA LYS A 276 23.55 18.27 -12.03
C LYS A 276 22.62 18.93 -13.04
N CYS A 277 22.57 18.42 -14.27
CA CYS A 277 21.60 18.89 -15.26
C CYS A 277 20.16 18.67 -14.78
N LEU A 278 19.82 17.43 -14.41
CA LEU A 278 18.49 17.07 -13.90
C LEU A 278 18.09 17.83 -12.62
N GLN A 279 19.05 18.10 -11.73
CA GLN A 279 18.83 18.94 -10.54
C GLN A 279 18.52 20.40 -10.89
N GLY A 280 18.94 20.87 -12.06
CA GLY A 280 18.64 22.22 -12.57
C GLY A 280 17.33 22.34 -13.35
N VAL A 281 16.66 21.22 -13.68
CA VAL A 281 15.40 21.22 -14.43
C VAL A 281 14.26 21.73 -13.55
N ASP A 282 13.31 22.46 -14.12
CA ASP A 282 12.10 22.86 -13.38
C ASP A 282 11.24 21.62 -13.05
N ALA A 283 10.74 21.55 -11.81
CA ALA A 283 9.97 20.39 -11.36
C ALA A 283 8.71 20.14 -12.22
N ARG A 284 8.07 21.20 -12.74
CA ARG A 284 6.92 21.07 -13.63
C ARG A 284 7.32 20.47 -14.98
N GLN A 285 8.51 20.80 -15.50
CA GLN A 285 8.99 20.20 -16.76
C GLN A 285 9.20 18.69 -16.61
N LEU A 286 9.71 18.22 -15.47
CA LEU A 286 9.81 16.79 -15.16
C LEU A 286 8.42 16.13 -15.10
N LEU A 287 7.45 16.76 -14.42
CA LEU A 287 6.08 16.25 -14.30
C LEU A 287 5.30 16.25 -15.63
N MET A 288 5.63 17.16 -16.55
CA MET A 288 5.00 17.25 -17.88
C MET A 288 5.66 16.34 -18.92
N SER A 289 6.79 15.70 -18.58
CA SER A 289 7.41 14.74 -19.49
C SER A 289 6.42 13.59 -19.74
N LYS A 290 6.29 13.19 -21.01
CA LYS A 290 5.33 12.17 -21.46
C LYS A 290 5.67 10.76 -20.96
N TYR A 291 6.73 10.61 -20.18
CA TYR A 291 7.24 9.32 -19.78
C TYR A 291 6.71 8.99 -18.40
N TRP A 292 6.05 7.84 -18.31
CA TRP A 292 5.12 7.55 -17.24
C TRP A 292 5.77 6.73 -16.12
N GLN A 293 5.37 7.07 -14.89
CA GLN A 293 5.45 6.32 -13.63
C GLN A 293 6.79 5.61 -13.35
N GLN A 294 7.56 6.20 -12.43
CA GLN A 294 8.70 5.52 -11.82
C GLN A 294 8.24 4.61 -10.67
N ALA A 295 8.91 3.48 -10.50
CA ALA A 295 8.61 2.46 -9.49
C ALA A 295 9.91 2.04 -8.77
N PRO A 296 9.83 1.33 -7.63
CA PRO A 296 10.99 0.78 -6.96
C PRO A 296 11.86 -0.09 -7.88
N VAL A 297 13.17 -0.07 -7.64
CA VAL A 297 14.16 -0.88 -8.36
C VAL A 297 15.05 -1.65 -7.37
N VAL A 298 15.74 -2.69 -7.84
CA VAL A 298 16.86 -3.27 -7.10
C VAL A 298 18.05 -2.34 -7.25
N ASP A 299 18.47 -1.70 -6.15
CA ASP A 299 19.50 -0.65 -6.12
C ASP A 299 20.85 -1.16 -5.56
N GLY A 300 20.99 -2.47 -5.39
CA GLY A 300 22.27 -3.15 -5.14
C GLY A 300 22.76 -3.10 -3.70
N GLU A 301 23.96 -3.62 -3.46
CA GLU A 301 24.52 -3.76 -2.13
C GLU A 301 24.59 -2.42 -1.37
N GLY A 302 24.07 -2.38 -0.15
CA GLY A 302 24.01 -1.17 0.67
C GLY A 302 22.82 -0.24 0.34
N GLY A 303 22.11 -0.48 -0.76
CA GLY A 303 20.87 0.19 -1.13
C GLY A 303 19.66 -0.20 -0.27
N PHE A 304 18.48 0.25 -0.68
CA PHE A 304 17.22 -0.11 -0.04
C PHE A 304 16.81 -1.56 -0.37
N LEU A 305 16.97 -1.99 -1.61
CA LEU A 305 16.72 -3.34 -2.09
C LEU A 305 18.00 -3.92 -2.72
N PRO A 306 18.80 -4.67 -1.94
CA PRO A 306 20.05 -5.23 -2.45
C PRO A 306 19.86 -6.38 -3.45
N MET A 307 18.66 -6.98 -3.51
CA MET A 307 18.28 -8.07 -4.41
C MET A 307 16.76 -8.07 -4.61
N GLN A 308 16.21 -9.05 -5.33
CA GLN A 308 14.78 -9.13 -5.59
C GLN A 308 13.96 -9.29 -4.29
N PRO A 309 12.73 -8.75 -4.23
CA PRO A 309 11.84 -8.95 -3.09
C PRO A 309 11.67 -10.41 -2.71
N LYS A 310 11.48 -11.29 -3.69
CA LYS A 310 11.31 -12.73 -3.47
C LYS A 310 12.49 -13.34 -2.71
N GLU A 311 13.72 -13.00 -3.09
CA GLU A 311 14.94 -13.49 -2.43
C GLU A 311 15.04 -12.97 -0.99
N LEU A 312 14.65 -11.71 -0.74
CA LEU A 312 14.63 -11.13 0.61
C LEU A 312 13.57 -11.80 1.50
N TRP A 313 12.37 -12.07 0.98
CA TRP A 313 11.34 -12.84 1.67
C TRP A 313 11.81 -14.28 1.98
N GLU A 314 12.45 -14.93 1.01
CA GLU A 314 13.01 -16.28 1.14
C GLU A 314 14.21 -16.33 2.10
N SER A 315 14.91 -15.22 2.33
CA SER A 315 15.97 -15.16 3.37
C SER A 315 15.45 -15.33 4.80
N GLY A 316 14.17 -14.99 5.04
CA GLY A 316 13.54 -15.03 6.37
C GLY A 316 13.96 -13.91 7.33
N ASN A 317 14.85 -12.99 6.90
CA ASN A 317 15.31 -11.85 7.69
C ASN A 317 14.33 -10.67 7.61
N LEU A 318 13.11 -10.86 8.11
CA LEU A 318 12.07 -9.83 8.07
C LEU A 318 12.13 -8.89 9.29
N ASN A 319 11.85 -7.61 9.08
CA ASN A 319 11.83 -6.54 10.08
C ASN A 319 10.54 -6.46 10.90
N MET A 320 9.63 -7.42 10.76
CA MET A 320 8.33 -7.45 11.44
C MET A 320 8.09 -8.81 12.11
N ASP A 321 7.51 -8.86 13.31
CA ASP A 321 7.20 -10.13 13.98
C ASP A 321 5.86 -10.73 13.58
N SER A 322 4.91 -9.90 13.13
CA SER A 322 3.62 -10.34 12.61
C SER A 322 3.17 -9.51 11.40
N LEU A 323 2.34 -10.17 10.58
CA LEU A 323 1.76 -9.61 9.35
C LEU A 323 0.23 -9.77 9.37
N LEU A 324 -0.51 -8.68 9.18
CA LEU A 324 -1.93 -8.71 8.86
C LEU A 324 -2.10 -8.29 7.41
N GLY A 325 -2.55 -9.20 6.55
CA GLY A 325 -2.79 -8.93 5.13
C GLY A 325 -4.25 -9.14 4.75
N GLY A 326 -4.73 -8.38 3.77
CA GLY A 326 -6.04 -8.67 3.21
C GLY A 326 -6.35 -7.88 1.96
N THR A 327 -7.46 -8.27 1.34
CA THR A 327 -7.91 -7.79 0.03
C THR A 327 -9.41 -7.53 0.07
N VAL A 328 -9.94 -6.84 -0.92
CA VAL A 328 -11.39 -6.66 -1.09
C VAL A 328 -11.87 -7.43 -2.31
N ARG A 329 -13.17 -7.75 -2.35
CA ARG A 329 -13.76 -8.66 -3.34
C ARG A 329 -13.42 -8.33 -4.80
N HIS A 330 -13.31 -7.05 -5.15
CA HIS A 330 -13.03 -6.60 -6.51
C HIS A 330 -11.88 -5.57 -6.55
N ASP A 331 -10.77 -5.83 -5.84
CA ASP A 331 -9.57 -4.97 -5.85
C ASP A 331 -9.04 -4.72 -7.28
N GLY A 332 -9.13 -5.72 -8.17
CA GLY A 332 -8.65 -5.66 -9.55
C GLY A 332 -9.30 -4.56 -10.41
N GLU A 333 -10.37 -3.96 -9.92
CA GLU A 333 -11.06 -2.85 -10.56
C GLU A 333 -10.14 -1.64 -10.80
N VAL A 334 -9.22 -1.36 -9.86
CA VAL A 334 -8.27 -0.25 -10.01
C VAL A 334 -7.33 -0.48 -11.18
N VAL A 335 -6.95 -1.74 -11.44
CA VAL A 335 -6.06 -2.08 -12.55
C VAL A 335 -6.77 -1.83 -13.88
N VAL A 336 -8.05 -2.23 -13.97
CA VAL A 336 -8.87 -1.97 -15.16
C VAL A 336 -9.08 -0.47 -15.39
N ARG A 337 -9.28 0.35 -14.34
CA ARG A 337 -9.32 1.83 -14.44
C ARG A 337 -8.05 2.39 -15.06
N LEU A 338 -6.90 1.97 -14.53
CA LEU A 338 -5.59 2.44 -14.98
C LEU A 338 -5.32 2.05 -16.43
N LEU A 339 -5.61 0.81 -16.83
CA LEU A 339 -5.41 0.34 -18.21
C LEU A 339 -6.36 1.00 -19.22
N LYS A 340 -7.57 1.38 -18.79
CA LYS A 340 -8.51 2.16 -19.61
C LYS A 340 -8.21 3.66 -19.61
N GLU A 341 -7.29 4.13 -18.76
CA GLU A 341 -7.00 5.54 -18.52
C GLU A 341 -8.26 6.36 -18.13
N VAL A 342 -9.17 5.73 -17.37
CA VAL A 342 -10.42 6.35 -16.93
C VAL A 342 -10.47 6.50 -15.42
N VAL A 343 -11.12 7.58 -14.97
CA VAL A 343 -11.39 7.83 -13.55
C VAL A 343 -12.57 6.98 -13.06
N HIS A 344 -13.59 6.78 -13.90
CA HIS A 344 -14.77 5.98 -13.56
C HIS A 344 -14.91 4.81 -14.54
N LEU A 345 -15.02 3.58 -14.02
CA LEU A 345 -15.46 2.45 -14.85
C LEU A 345 -16.97 2.50 -15.02
N ASP A 346 -17.37 2.45 -16.28
CA ASP A 346 -18.76 2.22 -16.66
C ASP A 346 -19.02 0.72 -16.80
N PHE A 347 -19.96 0.21 -16.02
CA PHE A 347 -20.45 -1.17 -16.07
C PHE A 347 -21.70 -1.33 -16.95
N VAL A 348 -22.01 -0.36 -17.81
CA VAL A 348 -23.07 -0.47 -18.83
C VAL A 348 -22.52 -1.06 -20.13
N ASN A 349 -21.33 -0.63 -20.56
CA ASN A 349 -20.79 -1.00 -21.87
C ASN A 349 -19.84 -2.22 -21.84
N GLY A 350 -19.40 -2.68 -20.66
CA GLY A 350 -18.51 -3.84 -20.54
C GLY A 350 -17.15 -3.66 -21.24
N ILE A 351 -16.51 -4.77 -21.62
CA ILE A 351 -15.33 -4.82 -22.49
C ILE A 351 -15.39 -6.00 -23.47
N SER A 352 -14.84 -5.81 -24.67
CA SER A 352 -14.69 -6.87 -25.68
C SER A 352 -13.63 -7.90 -25.30
N ILE A 353 -13.72 -9.10 -25.86
CA ILE A 353 -12.70 -10.15 -25.65
C ILE A 353 -11.32 -9.73 -26.18
N GLU A 354 -11.25 -8.89 -27.20
CA GLU A 354 -10.00 -8.30 -27.69
C GLU A 354 -9.34 -7.41 -26.63
N GLN A 355 -10.13 -6.63 -25.90
CA GLN A 355 -9.63 -5.82 -24.78
C GLN A 355 -9.16 -6.70 -23.63
N VAL A 356 -9.90 -7.76 -23.28
CA VAL A 356 -9.45 -8.74 -22.26
C VAL A 356 -8.09 -9.30 -22.63
N ARG A 357 -7.93 -9.79 -23.87
CA ARG A 357 -6.66 -10.36 -24.35
C ARG A 357 -5.51 -9.35 -24.28
N LYS A 358 -5.77 -8.07 -24.60
CA LYS A 358 -4.78 -7.00 -24.46
C LYS A 358 -4.39 -6.79 -22.98
N TYR A 359 -5.34 -6.76 -22.06
CA TYR A 359 -5.03 -6.58 -20.65
C TYR A 359 -4.27 -7.78 -20.05
N VAL A 360 -4.50 -8.99 -20.55
CA VAL A 360 -3.69 -10.16 -20.19
C VAL A 360 -2.26 -10.02 -20.73
N ASP A 361 -2.07 -9.44 -21.93
CA ASP A 361 -0.71 -9.11 -22.41
C ASP A 361 -0.03 -8.12 -21.46
N ASP A 362 -0.74 -7.05 -21.08
CA ASP A 362 -0.22 -6.03 -20.15
C ASP A 362 0.13 -6.63 -18.78
N LEU A 363 -0.66 -7.60 -18.29
CA LEU A 363 -0.39 -8.34 -17.05
C LEU A 363 0.87 -9.22 -17.17
N LEU A 364 0.99 -9.98 -18.26
CA LEU A 364 2.15 -10.84 -18.47
C LEU A 364 3.43 -10.02 -18.60
N ILE A 365 3.39 -8.89 -19.31
CA ILE A 365 4.49 -7.93 -19.37
C ILE A 365 4.79 -7.35 -17.99
N TRP A 366 3.77 -7.10 -17.15
CA TRP A 366 3.99 -6.65 -15.77
C TRP A 366 4.74 -7.70 -14.94
N PHE A 367 4.45 -8.98 -15.10
CA PHE A 367 5.16 -10.05 -14.38
C PHE A 367 6.55 -10.37 -14.96
N ASP A 368 6.73 -10.24 -16.28
CA ASP A 368 8.00 -10.44 -16.97
C ASP A 368 8.18 -9.36 -18.06
N THR A 369 8.87 -8.27 -17.73
CA THR A 369 9.03 -7.18 -18.69
C THR A 369 9.97 -7.51 -19.84
N SER A 370 10.69 -8.64 -19.79
CA SER A 370 11.48 -9.09 -20.95
C SER A 370 10.58 -9.34 -22.17
N LEU A 371 9.30 -9.66 -21.95
CA LEU A 371 8.28 -9.83 -22.99
C LEU A 371 8.09 -8.60 -23.87
N ASP A 372 8.31 -7.39 -23.34
CA ASP A 372 8.19 -6.16 -24.13
C ASP A 372 9.30 -6.05 -25.19
N GLN A 373 10.48 -6.59 -24.87
CA GLN A 373 11.65 -6.56 -25.77
C GLN A 373 11.66 -7.75 -26.73
N ARG A 374 11.45 -8.96 -26.19
CA ARG A 374 11.55 -10.21 -26.96
C ARG A 374 10.24 -10.59 -27.67
N GLY A 375 9.14 -9.95 -27.31
CA GLY A 375 7.79 -10.34 -27.74
C GLY A 375 7.31 -11.63 -27.07
N PHE A 376 6.06 -12.00 -27.34
CA PHE A 376 5.48 -13.24 -26.83
C PHE A 376 5.94 -14.44 -27.67
N SER A 377 6.52 -15.45 -27.02
CA SER A 377 6.79 -16.76 -27.61
C SER A 377 5.49 -17.56 -27.79
N GLU A 378 5.55 -18.69 -28.51
CA GLU A 378 4.41 -19.61 -28.61
C GLU A 378 3.93 -20.11 -27.23
N ASN A 379 4.85 -20.32 -26.29
CA ASN A 379 4.52 -20.73 -24.94
C ASN A 379 3.84 -19.61 -24.16
N ASP A 380 4.28 -18.36 -24.33
CA ASP A 380 3.64 -17.20 -23.70
C ASP A 380 2.21 -17.00 -24.24
N VAL A 381 1.99 -17.21 -25.55
CA VAL A 381 0.66 -17.17 -26.16
C VAL A 381 -0.24 -18.31 -25.64
N LYS A 382 0.31 -19.53 -25.46
CA LYS A 382 -0.43 -20.64 -24.83
C LYS A 382 -0.83 -20.28 -23.40
N LEU A 383 0.10 -19.71 -22.62
CA LEU A 383 -0.14 -19.28 -21.25
C LEU A 383 -1.24 -18.21 -21.18
N LYS A 384 -1.16 -17.19 -22.04
CA LYS A 384 -2.19 -16.17 -22.20
C LYS A 384 -3.57 -16.78 -22.44
N ASN A 385 -3.69 -17.73 -23.37
CA ASN A 385 -4.98 -18.37 -23.66
C ASN A 385 -5.51 -19.16 -22.47
N ILE A 386 -4.65 -19.89 -21.75
CA ILE A 386 -5.02 -20.59 -20.51
C ILE A 386 -5.55 -19.61 -19.46
N ILE A 387 -4.90 -18.45 -19.29
CA ILE A 387 -5.36 -17.40 -18.37
C ILE A 387 -6.73 -16.86 -18.79
N VAL A 388 -6.94 -16.57 -20.08
CA VAL A 388 -8.22 -16.09 -20.59
C VAL A 388 -9.32 -17.14 -20.37
N ASP A 389 -9.06 -18.40 -20.72
CA ASP A 389 -10.04 -19.50 -20.62
C ASP A 389 -10.38 -19.86 -19.16
N GLN A 390 -9.49 -19.55 -18.21
CA GLN A 390 -9.73 -19.75 -16.78
C GLN A 390 -10.84 -18.83 -16.23
N TYR A 391 -11.03 -17.65 -16.84
CA TYR A 391 -11.96 -16.61 -16.34
C TYR A 391 -13.13 -16.34 -17.28
N ILE A 392 -12.91 -16.34 -18.59
CA ILE A 392 -13.90 -15.91 -19.56
C ILE A 392 -14.80 -17.08 -19.96
N GLY A 393 -16.11 -16.94 -19.67
CA GLY A 393 -17.15 -17.90 -20.04
C GLY A 393 -17.69 -17.70 -21.46
N ASP A 394 -18.61 -16.75 -21.65
CA ASP A 394 -19.13 -16.35 -22.96
C ASP A 394 -18.40 -15.10 -23.46
N PRO A 395 -17.49 -15.21 -24.45
CA PRO A 395 -16.71 -14.08 -24.94
C PRO A 395 -17.55 -12.96 -25.57
N SER A 396 -18.80 -13.24 -25.95
CA SER A 396 -19.71 -12.26 -26.55
C SER A 396 -20.40 -11.36 -25.52
N ASP A 397 -20.43 -11.77 -24.25
CA ASP A 397 -20.98 -10.97 -23.16
C ASP A 397 -19.91 -10.02 -22.60
N GLN A 398 -19.95 -8.78 -23.09
CA GLN A 398 -18.99 -7.75 -22.70
C GLN A 398 -19.06 -7.39 -21.21
N LEU A 399 -20.22 -7.51 -20.58
CA LEU A 399 -20.36 -7.16 -19.17
C LEU A 399 -19.76 -8.25 -18.28
N SER A 400 -20.03 -9.52 -18.62
CA SER A 400 -19.37 -10.66 -17.98
C SER A 400 -17.85 -10.63 -18.18
N ASN A 401 -17.37 -10.24 -19.37
CA ASN A 401 -15.94 -10.06 -19.63
C ASN A 401 -15.31 -9.02 -18.70
N LEU A 402 -15.99 -7.89 -18.45
CA LEU A 402 -15.49 -6.84 -17.54
C LEU A 402 -15.36 -7.36 -16.11
N LEU A 403 -16.40 -8.01 -15.59
CA LEU A 403 -16.37 -8.56 -14.24
C LEU A 403 -15.30 -9.64 -14.08
N ALA A 404 -15.23 -10.58 -15.02
CA ALA A 404 -14.22 -11.64 -15.01
C ALA A 404 -12.79 -11.09 -15.11
N THR A 405 -12.58 -9.98 -15.82
CA THR A 405 -11.28 -9.30 -15.88
C THR A 405 -10.93 -8.62 -14.55
N ILE A 406 -11.91 -8.04 -13.85
CA ILE A 406 -11.72 -7.50 -12.51
C ILE A 406 -11.34 -8.62 -11.52
N GLU A 407 -12.02 -9.76 -11.59
CA GLU A 407 -11.70 -10.94 -10.78
C GLU A 407 -10.29 -11.47 -11.10
N LEU A 408 -9.93 -11.54 -12.39
CA LEU A 408 -8.58 -11.93 -12.84
C LEU A 408 -7.49 -11.04 -12.20
N PHE A 409 -7.65 -9.72 -12.21
CA PHE A 409 -6.69 -8.81 -11.58
C PHE A 409 -6.75 -8.85 -10.05
N THR A 410 -7.93 -9.07 -9.45
CA THR A 410 -8.08 -9.27 -8.01
C THR A 410 -7.26 -10.47 -7.55
N ASP A 411 -7.42 -11.58 -8.27
CA ASP A 411 -6.78 -12.85 -7.95
C ASP A 411 -5.26 -12.78 -8.15
N SER A 412 -4.81 -12.27 -9.31
CA SER A 412 -3.40 -12.29 -9.70
C SER A 412 -2.54 -11.23 -9.00
N VAL A 413 -3.04 -10.00 -8.82
CA VAL A 413 -2.25 -8.86 -8.34
C VAL A 413 -2.35 -8.68 -6.83
N PHE A 414 -3.44 -9.15 -6.21
CA PHE A 414 -3.71 -8.89 -4.79
C PHE A 414 -3.79 -10.18 -3.98
N VAL A 415 -4.71 -11.09 -4.32
CA VAL A 415 -4.97 -12.29 -3.51
C VAL A 415 -3.78 -13.26 -3.55
N ALA A 416 -3.27 -13.59 -4.74
CA ALA A 416 -2.16 -14.53 -4.94
C ALA A 416 -0.90 -14.10 -4.18
N GLU A 417 -0.50 -12.83 -4.31
CA GLU A 417 0.65 -12.24 -3.62
C GLU A 417 0.47 -12.25 -2.10
N THR A 418 -0.71 -11.85 -1.62
CA THR A 418 -1.04 -11.86 -0.18
C THR A 418 -0.93 -13.26 0.41
N ARG A 419 -1.41 -14.28 -0.32
CA ARG A 419 -1.32 -15.69 0.07
C ARG A 419 0.12 -16.19 0.12
N ASN A 420 0.93 -15.93 -0.91
CA ASN A 420 2.33 -16.36 -0.95
C ASN A 420 3.14 -15.83 0.26
N ALA A 421 2.94 -14.57 0.64
CA ALA A 421 3.63 -14.00 1.79
C ALA A 421 3.14 -14.57 3.12
N LEU A 422 1.83 -14.81 3.28
CA LEU A 422 1.30 -15.40 4.51
C LEU A 422 1.72 -16.86 4.69
N ASP A 423 1.79 -17.63 3.59
CA ASP A 423 2.37 -18.97 3.59
C ASP A 423 3.85 -18.89 4.05
N ARG A 424 4.62 -17.93 3.52
CA ARG A 424 6.00 -17.72 3.95
C ARG A 424 6.12 -17.32 5.43
N ILE A 425 5.23 -16.47 5.93
CA ILE A 425 5.17 -16.07 7.34
C ILE A 425 4.91 -17.27 8.25
N ARG A 426 3.93 -18.11 7.88
CA ARG A 426 3.63 -19.37 8.58
C ARG A 426 4.85 -20.29 8.59
N ASP A 427 5.49 -20.50 7.45
CA ASP A 427 6.65 -21.40 7.32
C ASP A 427 7.86 -20.93 8.15
N LEU A 428 7.96 -19.62 8.42
CA LEU A 428 8.96 -19.02 9.31
C LEU A 428 8.57 -19.09 10.80
N GLY A 429 7.41 -19.66 11.14
CA GLY A 429 6.88 -19.71 12.50
C GLY A 429 6.46 -18.36 13.06
N ARG A 430 6.21 -17.37 12.19
CA ARG A 430 5.72 -16.02 12.58
C ARG A 430 4.19 -15.98 12.51
N GLN A 431 3.59 -15.01 13.19
CA GLN A 431 2.13 -14.86 13.21
C GLN A 431 1.65 -14.09 11.98
N GLY A 432 0.74 -14.70 11.21
CA GLY A 432 0.06 -14.08 10.09
C GLY A 432 -1.44 -13.99 10.34
N TYR A 433 -2.12 -13.03 9.74
CA TYR A 433 -3.59 -12.91 9.78
C TYR A 433 -4.10 -12.49 8.41
N LEU A 434 -5.14 -13.16 7.93
CA LEU A 434 -5.74 -12.93 6.61
C LEU A 434 -7.16 -12.40 6.77
N TYR A 435 -7.52 -11.35 6.01
CA TYR A 435 -8.92 -10.99 5.80
C TYR A 435 -9.30 -10.88 4.33
N TYR A 436 -10.61 -10.97 4.09
CA TYR A 436 -11.24 -10.68 2.82
C TYR A 436 -12.48 -9.81 3.04
N HIS A 437 -12.52 -8.63 2.43
CA HIS A 437 -13.62 -7.69 2.62
C HIS A 437 -14.70 -7.88 1.55
N THR A 438 -15.92 -8.20 1.99
CA THR A 438 -17.07 -8.44 1.10
C THR A 438 -18.26 -7.53 1.37
N HIS A 439 -18.33 -6.90 2.55
CA HIS A 439 -19.32 -5.89 2.86
C HIS A 439 -19.23 -4.71 1.87
N LYS A 440 -20.39 -4.23 1.41
CA LYS A 440 -20.48 -3.08 0.51
C LYS A 440 -20.82 -1.85 1.32
N GLY A 441 -19.92 -0.88 1.33
CA GLY A 441 -20.21 0.44 1.89
C GLY A 441 -21.25 1.19 1.05
N LEU A 442 -21.73 2.31 1.58
CA LEU A 442 -22.60 3.25 0.85
C LEU A 442 -21.90 3.89 -0.36
N LEU A 443 -20.57 3.84 -0.39
CA LEU A 443 -19.76 4.35 -1.51
C LEU A 443 -19.43 3.28 -2.54
N SER A 444 -19.65 2.01 -2.19
CA SER A 444 -19.50 0.95 -3.17
C SER A 444 -20.50 1.15 -4.32
N PRO A 445 -20.05 0.97 -5.57
CA PRO A 445 -20.91 1.12 -6.73
C PRO A 445 -22.16 0.24 -6.66
N SER A 446 -23.31 0.80 -7.01
CA SER A 446 -24.60 0.13 -6.98
C SER A 446 -25.45 0.50 -8.19
N GLY A 447 -26.53 -0.25 -8.43
CA GLY A 447 -27.46 0.00 -9.52
C GLY A 447 -27.02 -0.50 -10.90
N TYR A 448 -26.00 -1.36 -10.95
CA TYR A 448 -25.55 -2.00 -12.19
C TYR A 448 -26.32 -3.30 -12.48
N PRO A 449 -26.38 -3.74 -13.75
CA PRO A 449 -27.05 -4.99 -14.13
C PRO A 449 -26.37 -6.25 -13.55
N ILE A 450 -25.12 -6.12 -13.09
CA ILE A 450 -24.34 -7.16 -12.44
C ILE A 450 -24.05 -6.82 -10.99
N GLU A 451 -23.94 -7.85 -10.16
CA GLU A 451 -23.56 -7.67 -8.77
C GLU A 451 -22.07 -7.36 -8.64
N VAL A 452 -21.74 -6.17 -8.14
CA VAL A 452 -20.36 -5.76 -7.83
C VAL A 452 -20.14 -5.68 -6.32
N GLY A 453 -19.03 -6.20 -5.82
CA GLY A 453 -18.51 -6.08 -4.45
C GLY A 453 -17.86 -4.72 -4.15
N PRO A 454 -17.30 -4.55 -2.93
CA PRO A 454 -16.47 -3.40 -2.61
C PRO A 454 -15.28 -3.31 -3.56
N PHE A 455 -14.83 -2.09 -3.83
CA PHE A 455 -13.71 -1.81 -4.72
C PHE A 455 -12.43 -1.49 -3.95
N HIS A 456 -11.34 -1.48 -4.71
CA HIS A 456 -10.01 -1.11 -4.25
C HIS A 456 -10.05 0.16 -3.38
N ALA A 457 -9.31 0.13 -2.26
CA ALA A 457 -9.25 1.19 -1.25
C ALA A 457 -10.55 1.48 -0.47
N GLU A 458 -11.65 0.73 -0.61
CA GLU A 458 -12.87 0.96 0.18
C GLU A 458 -12.56 0.96 1.69
N GLY A 459 -11.65 0.08 2.12
CA GLY A 459 -11.06 0.00 3.47
C GLY A 459 -10.66 1.35 4.07
N ILE A 460 -10.14 2.28 3.27
CA ILE A 460 -9.67 3.59 3.72
C ILE A 460 -10.82 4.47 4.20
N HIS A 461 -12.01 4.35 3.61
CA HIS A 461 -13.18 5.12 4.06
C HIS A 461 -13.61 4.74 5.48
N TYR A 462 -13.37 3.48 5.88
CA TYR A 462 -13.62 2.98 7.23
C TYR A 462 -12.60 3.53 8.23
N LEU A 463 -11.33 3.66 7.83
CA LEU A 463 -10.26 4.10 8.73
C LEU A 463 -10.13 5.62 8.86
N PHE A 464 -10.32 6.37 7.77
CA PHE A 464 -10.01 7.81 7.69
C PHE A 464 -11.12 8.69 7.10
N GLY A 465 -12.23 8.08 6.67
CA GLY A 465 -13.29 8.77 5.95
C GLY A 465 -14.57 8.98 6.75
N ILE A 466 -15.67 9.18 6.03
CA ILE A 466 -17.01 9.41 6.56
C ILE A 466 -17.49 8.40 7.62
N TYR A 467 -17.06 7.14 7.55
CA TYR A 467 -17.45 6.11 8.52
C TYR A 467 -16.67 6.22 9.82
N ALA A 468 -15.43 6.71 9.74
CA ALA A 468 -14.64 7.02 10.93
C ALA A 468 -15.34 8.14 11.73
N ASP A 469 -15.92 9.14 11.05
CA ASP A 469 -16.57 10.33 11.65
C ASP A 469 -18.07 10.19 12.04
N GLU A 470 -18.73 9.06 11.72
CA GLU A 470 -20.18 8.76 11.94
C GLU A 470 -21.21 9.78 11.42
N GLU A 471 -20.84 10.76 10.60
CA GLU A 471 -21.80 11.78 10.12
C GLU A 471 -22.95 11.23 9.26
N LEU A 472 -22.88 9.97 8.82
CA LEU A 472 -23.94 9.29 8.06
C LEU A 472 -24.80 8.33 8.89
N ALA A 473 -24.48 8.13 10.18
CA ALA A 473 -25.23 7.25 11.08
C ALA A 473 -26.72 7.63 11.24
N MET A 474 -27.11 8.81 10.75
CA MET A 474 -28.45 9.36 10.90
C MET A 474 -29.43 9.03 9.75
N TYR A 475 -29.02 8.32 8.69
CA TYR A 475 -29.83 8.26 7.45
C TYR A 475 -30.57 6.92 7.17
N ASN A 476 -30.07 5.73 7.54
CA ASN A 476 -30.80 4.44 7.47
C ASN A 476 -30.08 3.25 8.14
N ALA A 477 -30.70 2.07 8.20
CA ALA A 477 -30.15 0.83 8.79
C ALA A 477 -28.86 0.32 8.12
N SER A 478 -28.69 0.53 6.81
CA SER A 478 -27.45 0.17 6.11
C SER A 478 -26.26 1.00 6.62
N ALA A 479 -26.48 2.24 7.05
CA ALA A 479 -25.41 3.05 7.66
C ALA A 479 -24.97 2.50 9.04
N LEU A 480 -25.87 1.91 9.82
CA LEU A 480 -25.53 1.29 11.12
C LEU A 480 -24.64 0.05 10.92
N GLU A 481 -24.99 -0.82 9.96
CA GLU A 481 -24.19 -2.00 9.62
C GLU A 481 -22.79 -1.61 9.14
N THR A 482 -22.69 -0.65 8.21
CA THR A 482 -21.40 -0.18 7.69
C THR A 482 -20.54 0.47 8.77
N ASN A 483 -21.13 1.21 9.71
CA ASN A 483 -20.41 1.78 10.86
C ASN A 483 -19.87 0.71 11.81
N ALA A 484 -20.60 -0.38 12.00
CA ALA A 484 -20.14 -1.50 12.83
C ALA A 484 -18.98 -2.24 12.15
N VAL A 485 -19.05 -2.46 10.82
CA VAL A 485 -17.91 -3.00 10.04
C VAL A 485 -16.70 -2.06 10.12
N ALA A 486 -16.92 -0.74 10.04
CA ALA A 486 -15.85 0.25 10.22
C ALA A 486 -15.17 0.12 11.58
N SER A 487 -16.00 0.08 12.64
CA SER A 487 -15.53 0.01 14.01
C SER A 487 -14.79 -1.29 14.28
N ALA A 488 -15.27 -2.42 13.74
CA ALA A 488 -14.60 -3.70 13.84
C ALA A 488 -13.24 -3.70 13.13
N LEU A 489 -13.15 -3.15 11.91
CA LEU A 489 -11.87 -3.05 11.18
C LEU A 489 -10.85 -2.19 11.94
N MET A 490 -11.26 -1.01 12.41
CA MET A 490 -10.42 -0.12 13.21
C MET A 490 -9.96 -0.80 14.50
N HIS A 491 -10.87 -1.51 15.16
CA HIS A 491 -10.59 -2.23 16.40
C HIS A 491 -9.57 -3.35 16.16
N SER A 492 -9.77 -4.19 15.15
CA SER A 492 -8.82 -5.25 14.79
C SER A 492 -7.43 -4.72 14.49
N PHE A 493 -7.33 -3.60 13.78
CA PHE A 493 -6.03 -3.01 13.43
C PHE A 493 -5.34 -2.40 14.66
N ALA A 494 -6.11 -1.78 15.56
CA ALA A 494 -5.59 -1.23 16.81
C ALA A 494 -5.11 -2.33 17.78
N THR A 495 -5.88 -3.41 17.97
CA THR A 495 -5.48 -4.49 18.86
C THR A 495 -4.32 -5.29 18.29
N PHE A 496 -4.24 -5.44 16.97
CA PHE A 496 -3.05 -5.97 16.29
C PHE A 496 -1.84 -5.06 16.51
N ALA A 497 -2.00 -3.74 16.38
CA ALA A 497 -0.91 -2.80 16.64
C ALA A 497 -0.42 -2.82 18.10
N ASP A 498 -1.30 -3.11 19.06
CA ASP A 498 -0.95 -3.24 20.47
C ASP A 498 -0.28 -4.58 20.78
N THR A 499 -0.95 -5.68 20.47
CA THR A 499 -0.62 -7.02 20.98
C THR A 499 0.03 -7.94 19.94
N GLY A 500 -0.16 -7.67 18.65
CA GLY A 500 0.21 -8.55 17.56
C GLY A 500 -0.85 -9.58 17.19
N SER A 501 -1.96 -9.61 17.93
CA SER A 501 -3.12 -10.47 17.69
C SER A 501 -4.38 -9.60 17.51
N PRO A 502 -5.02 -9.62 16.33
CA PRO A 502 -6.26 -8.90 16.13
C PRO A 502 -7.42 -9.59 16.88
N VAL A 503 -8.39 -8.78 17.29
CA VAL A 503 -9.74 -9.23 17.69
C VAL A 503 -10.75 -8.47 16.87
N PHE A 504 -11.95 -9.00 16.68
CA PHE A 504 -13.01 -8.30 15.97
C PHE A 504 -14.28 -8.24 16.80
N THR A 505 -15.06 -7.18 16.60
CA THR A 505 -16.33 -6.98 17.29
C THR A 505 -17.49 -7.28 16.35
N ASN A 506 -18.51 -7.98 16.86
CA ASN A 506 -19.77 -8.14 16.13
C ASN A 506 -20.69 -6.91 16.27
N LEU A 507 -21.85 -6.93 15.62
CA LEU A 507 -22.85 -5.86 15.70
C LEU A 507 -23.33 -5.52 17.13
N SER A 508 -23.24 -6.47 18.07
CA SER A 508 -23.59 -6.25 19.48
C SER A 508 -22.43 -5.69 20.33
N GLY A 509 -21.25 -5.48 19.72
CA GLY A 509 -20.04 -5.04 20.41
C GLY A 509 -19.32 -6.15 21.18
N ALA A 510 -19.70 -7.41 21.00
CA ALA A 510 -18.99 -8.53 21.61
C ALA A 510 -17.70 -8.81 20.83
N GLU A 511 -16.59 -8.87 21.54
CA GLU A 511 -15.26 -9.21 21.01
C GLU A 511 -15.12 -10.71 20.78
N HIS A 512 -14.44 -11.06 19.68
CA HIS A 512 -14.10 -12.42 19.29
C HIS A 512 -12.65 -12.48 18.82
N ASP A 513 -11.99 -13.60 19.10
CA ASP A 513 -10.62 -13.83 18.64
C ASP A 513 -10.58 -13.98 17.11
N TRP A 514 -9.62 -13.31 16.48
CA TRP A 514 -9.28 -13.58 15.09
C TRP A 514 -8.14 -14.61 15.06
N PRO A 515 -8.37 -15.84 14.57
CA PRO A 515 -7.36 -16.87 14.57
C PRO A 515 -6.19 -16.53 13.65
N ALA A 516 -4.98 -16.87 14.08
CA ALA A 516 -3.79 -16.74 13.25
C ALA A 516 -3.91 -17.65 12.02
N TYR A 517 -3.44 -17.13 10.89
CA TYR A 517 -3.29 -17.86 9.64
C TYR A 517 -2.44 -19.11 9.86
N ASN A 518 -2.98 -20.26 9.44
CA ASN A 518 -2.43 -21.58 9.71
C ASN A 518 -2.73 -22.53 8.54
N GLU A 519 -2.38 -23.81 8.69
CA GLU A 519 -2.56 -24.86 7.66
C GLU A 519 -4.02 -25.03 7.16
N ASN A 520 -5.01 -24.53 7.90
CA ASN A 520 -6.41 -24.53 7.48
C ASN A 520 -6.79 -23.35 6.58
N ASP A 521 -5.85 -22.44 6.29
CA ASP A 521 -6.06 -21.21 5.56
C ASP A 521 -7.20 -20.36 6.14
N GLU A 522 -7.24 -20.22 7.46
CA GLU A 522 -8.28 -19.46 8.14
C GLU A 522 -8.13 -17.96 7.86
N TYR A 523 -9.26 -17.30 7.58
CA TYR A 523 -9.33 -15.87 7.34
C TYR A 523 -10.62 -15.27 7.89
N LEU A 524 -10.59 -13.98 8.23
CA LEU A 524 -11.79 -13.25 8.60
C LEU A 524 -12.44 -12.64 7.36
N GLU A 525 -13.70 -12.97 7.11
CA GLU A 525 -14.53 -12.27 6.12
C GLU A 525 -15.18 -11.05 6.77
N PHE A 526 -14.86 -9.84 6.28
CA PHE A 526 -15.56 -8.63 6.67
C PHE A 526 -16.89 -8.51 5.90
N GLU A 527 -17.88 -9.27 6.33
CA GLU A 527 -19.28 -9.23 5.88
C GLU A 527 -20.16 -8.35 6.79
N SER A 528 -21.46 -8.18 6.48
CA SER A 528 -22.34 -7.25 7.22
C SER A 528 -22.61 -7.63 8.68
N ASN A 529 -22.67 -8.93 9.02
CA ASN A 529 -23.08 -9.38 10.36
C ASN A 529 -21.93 -9.59 11.34
N LEU A 530 -20.69 -9.74 10.85
CA LEU A 530 -19.45 -10.01 11.61
C LEU A 530 -19.66 -10.89 12.84
N SER A 531 -19.52 -12.20 12.71
CA SER A 531 -19.69 -13.15 13.80
C SER A 531 -18.56 -14.18 13.81
N PRO A 532 -18.47 -15.09 14.81
CA PRO A 532 -17.55 -16.22 14.72
C PRO A 532 -17.71 -17.05 13.45
N ALA A 533 -18.88 -17.06 12.82
CA ALA A 533 -19.12 -17.74 11.54
C ALA A 533 -18.49 -17.01 10.34
N SER A 534 -18.04 -15.77 10.51
CA SER A 534 -17.30 -15.00 9.50
C SER A 534 -15.83 -15.42 9.44
N ILE A 535 -15.37 -16.29 10.35
CA ILE A 535 -14.10 -17.00 10.19
C ILE A 535 -14.31 -18.12 9.17
N GLN A 536 -13.73 -17.91 7.99
CA GLN A 536 -13.81 -18.83 6.87
C GLN A 536 -12.47 -19.53 6.65
N ARG A 537 -12.44 -20.48 5.72
CA ARG A 537 -11.25 -21.26 5.37
C ARG A 537 -11.02 -21.27 3.87
N ARG A 538 -9.75 -21.32 3.47
CA ARG A 538 -9.31 -21.48 2.08
C ARG A 538 -9.91 -20.39 1.18
N LEU A 539 -9.42 -19.16 1.33
CA LEU A 539 -9.81 -18.03 0.47
C LEU A 539 -9.54 -18.37 -1.01
N LEU A 540 -10.58 -18.31 -1.85
CA LEU A 540 -10.53 -18.47 -3.31
C LEU A 540 -9.62 -19.63 -3.78
N PRO A 541 -9.87 -20.88 -3.35
CA PRO A 541 -8.87 -21.95 -3.44
C PRO A 541 -8.49 -22.34 -4.87
N ARG A 542 -9.42 -22.18 -5.83
CA ARG A 542 -9.16 -22.44 -7.25
C ARG A 542 -8.25 -21.38 -7.86
N ALA A 543 -8.54 -20.10 -7.62
CA ALA A 543 -7.74 -19.00 -8.12
C ALA A 543 -6.34 -18.99 -7.51
N VAL A 544 -6.24 -19.14 -6.19
CA VAL A 544 -4.95 -19.24 -5.48
C VAL A 544 -4.13 -20.42 -6.00
N SER A 545 -4.73 -21.59 -6.17
CA SER A 545 -4.03 -22.76 -6.73
C SER A 545 -3.60 -22.53 -8.19
N PHE A 546 -4.42 -21.86 -9.00
CA PHE A 546 -4.10 -21.52 -10.37
C PHE A 546 -2.86 -20.62 -10.45
N TRP A 547 -2.86 -19.49 -9.74
CA TRP A 547 -1.78 -18.50 -9.80
C TRP A 547 -0.51 -18.91 -9.06
N ASN A 548 -0.62 -19.52 -7.87
CA ASN A 548 0.54 -19.82 -7.03
C ASN A 548 1.18 -21.19 -7.33
N SER A 549 0.45 -22.12 -7.95
CA SER A 549 0.95 -23.49 -8.17
C SER A 549 0.91 -23.92 -9.64
N ILE A 550 -0.23 -23.82 -10.32
CA ILE A 550 -0.39 -24.37 -11.68
C ILE A 550 0.36 -23.52 -12.71
N LEU A 551 0.15 -22.21 -12.70
CA LEU A 551 0.75 -21.31 -13.69
C LEU A 551 2.29 -21.33 -13.66
N PRO A 552 2.96 -21.27 -12.48
CA PRO A 552 4.42 -21.37 -12.41
C PRO A 552 4.96 -22.71 -12.94
N GLN A 553 4.23 -23.81 -12.71
CA GLN A 553 4.61 -25.12 -13.24
C GLN A 553 4.48 -25.19 -14.77
N LEU A 554 3.43 -24.58 -15.33
CA LEU A 554 3.26 -24.47 -16.79
C LEU A 554 4.38 -23.64 -17.42
N GLN A 555 4.77 -22.53 -16.79
CA GLN A 555 5.90 -21.71 -17.24
C GLN A 555 7.21 -22.51 -17.25
N GLN A 556 7.48 -23.31 -16.20
CA GLN A 556 8.65 -24.18 -16.15
C GLN A 556 8.63 -25.28 -17.23
N CYS A 557 7.48 -25.93 -17.45
CA CYS A 557 7.28 -26.90 -18.54
C CYS A 557 7.59 -26.27 -19.92
N GLY A 558 7.17 -25.02 -20.15
CA GLY A 558 7.44 -24.29 -21.39
C GLY A 558 8.93 -23.98 -21.60
N MET A 559 9.62 -23.49 -20.56
CA MET A 559 11.04 -23.11 -20.62
C MET A 559 12.00 -24.30 -20.79
N GLN A 560 11.72 -25.45 -20.17
CA GLN A 560 12.61 -26.62 -20.24
C GLN A 560 12.61 -27.33 -21.61
N LYS A 561 11.63 -27.07 -22.49
CA LYS A 561 11.64 -27.62 -23.85
C LYS A 561 12.50 -26.81 -24.83
N GLU A 562 12.80 -25.56 -24.53
CA GLU A 562 13.79 -24.77 -25.29
C GLU A 562 15.23 -25.24 -25.02
N ASN A 563 15.47 -25.89 -23.86
CA ASN A 563 16.76 -26.44 -23.43
C ASN A 563 16.61 -27.92 -23.00
N SER A 564 16.57 -28.84 -23.95
CA SER A 564 16.22 -30.26 -23.75
C SER A 564 17.02 -31.06 -22.70
N ALA A 565 16.34 -31.58 -21.66
CA ALA A 565 16.42 -32.95 -21.11
C ALA A 565 15.17 -33.22 -20.21
N PRO A 566 14.65 -34.46 -20.09
CA PRO A 566 13.43 -34.73 -19.31
C PRO A 566 13.71 -34.84 -17.80
N VAL A 567 12.84 -34.28 -16.95
CA VAL A 567 12.93 -34.37 -15.49
C VAL A 567 11.70 -35.08 -14.90
N GLU A 568 11.94 -35.97 -13.94
CA GLU A 568 10.93 -36.59 -13.08
C GLU A 568 10.25 -35.53 -12.20
N VAL A 569 8.92 -35.44 -12.28
CA VAL A 569 8.11 -34.61 -11.38
C VAL A 569 8.16 -35.23 -9.98
N ASN A 570 8.98 -34.68 -9.08
CA ASN A 570 8.94 -35.04 -7.67
C ASN A 570 7.73 -34.38 -7.00
N VAL A 571 6.67 -35.17 -6.83
CA VAL A 571 5.43 -34.77 -6.19
C VAL A 571 5.65 -34.73 -4.67
N ALA A 572 5.69 -33.52 -4.09
CA ALA A 572 5.48 -33.34 -2.66
C ALA A 572 4.03 -33.75 -2.32
N THR A 573 3.86 -34.47 -1.21
CA THR A 573 2.69 -35.29 -0.86
C THR A 573 1.38 -34.54 -0.56
N ASP A 574 1.31 -33.22 -0.75
CA ASP A 574 0.15 -32.40 -0.35
C ASP A 574 -0.70 -31.82 -1.51
N LEU A 575 -0.41 -32.17 -2.78
CA LEU A 575 -1.29 -31.82 -3.90
C LEU A 575 -2.40 -32.86 -4.06
N HIS A 576 -3.67 -32.41 -4.09
CA HIS A 576 -4.80 -33.27 -4.46
C HIS A 576 -4.54 -33.95 -5.82
N HIS A 577 -4.76 -35.28 -5.87
CA HIS A 577 -4.53 -36.15 -7.03
C HIS A 577 -5.06 -35.59 -8.37
N THR A 578 -6.15 -34.81 -8.32
CA THR A 578 -6.78 -34.16 -9.47
C THR A 578 -5.94 -33.02 -10.04
N SER A 579 -5.28 -32.21 -9.19
CA SER A 579 -4.46 -31.08 -9.62
C SER A 579 -3.16 -31.54 -10.30
N VAL A 580 -2.56 -32.64 -9.83
CA VAL A 580 -1.37 -33.25 -10.45
C VAL A 580 -1.72 -33.85 -11.82
N GLN A 581 -2.87 -34.52 -11.94
CA GLN A 581 -3.34 -35.02 -13.24
C GLN A 581 -3.67 -33.87 -14.21
N ILE A 582 -4.25 -32.78 -13.72
CA ILE A 582 -4.51 -31.58 -14.55
C ILE A 582 -3.20 -30.98 -15.04
N VAL A 583 -2.17 -30.81 -14.18
CA VAL A 583 -0.87 -30.28 -14.60
C VAL A 583 -0.18 -31.22 -15.60
N LEU A 584 -0.19 -32.53 -15.35
CA LEU A 584 0.39 -33.50 -16.30
C LEU A 584 -0.37 -33.53 -17.63
N ILE A 585 -1.70 -33.42 -17.61
CA ILE A 585 -2.52 -33.30 -18.82
C ILE A 585 -2.23 -31.97 -19.53
N LEU A 586 -2.14 -30.85 -18.82
CA LEU A 586 -1.87 -29.53 -19.40
C LEU A 586 -0.44 -29.41 -19.94
N CYS A 587 0.57 -29.89 -19.21
CA CYS A 587 1.94 -30.01 -19.74
C CYS A 587 1.94 -30.97 -20.95
N SER A 588 1.13 -32.05 -20.93
CA SER A 588 1.00 -32.93 -22.10
C SER A 588 0.32 -32.24 -23.31
N VAL A 589 -0.69 -31.39 -23.10
CA VAL A 589 -1.36 -30.60 -24.14
C VAL A 589 -0.41 -29.55 -24.70
N MET A 590 0.41 -28.91 -23.86
CA MET A 590 1.52 -28.08 -24.32
C MET A 590 2.55 -28.87 -25.14
N THR A 591 2.68 -30.19 -24.92
CA THR A 591 3.57 -31.06 -25.70
C THR A 591 2.99 -31.68 -26.98
N VAL A 592 1.67 -31.73 -27.20
CA VAL A 592 1.02 -32.53 -28.28
C VAL A 592 0.87 -31.80 -29.63
N VAL A 593 1.28 -30.54 -29.76
CA VAL A 593 1.35 -29.85 -31.07
C VAL A 593 2.80 -29.52 -31.39
N PHE A 594 3.55 -30.55 -31.82
CA PHE A 594 4.81 -30.45 -32.56
C PHE A 594 4.90 -31.61 -33.55
#